data_AF-A0A2T4LJS9-F1
#
_entry.id   AF-A0A2T4LJS9-F1
#
_cell.length_a   1.000
_cell.length_b   1.000
_cell.length_c   1.000
_cell.angle_alpha   90.00
_cell.angle_beta   90.00
_cell.angle_gamma   90.00
#
_symmetry.space_group_name_H-M   'P 1'
#
loop_
_entity.id
_entity.type
_entity.pdbx_description
1 polymer ?
#
loop_
_entity_poly.entity_id
_entity_poly.type
_entity_poly.pdbx_seq_one_letter_code
_entity_poly.pdbx_strand_id
1 'polypeptide(L)'
;DDIPVENYRKHWHVIFELSNGKQLVYSDIRRFGEIRNVPSFEAYPSFLQIAPEPFDHDALNYYLACFDHKRYYDKPIKQMILDHRVISGCGNIYACEALFRSGIHPARKTQALNHQERELLLLYVRVVLQEASII
;
A
#
# COMPACT_ATOMS: atom_id res chain seq x y z
N ASP A 1 17.54 26.42 2.96
CA ASP A 1 17.13 26.69 4.36
C ASP A 1 15.72 26.19 4.72
N ASP A 2 14.88 25.85 3.75
CA ASP A 2 13.47 25.46 3.97
C ASP A 2 13.23 24.10 4.66
N ILE A 3 14.24 23.22 4.74
CA ILE A 3 14.12 21.93 5.44
C ILE A 3 14.84 22.08 6.79
N PRO A 4 14.13 22.35 7.90
CA PRO A 4 14.75 22.69 9.18
C PRO A 4 15.40 21.48 9.87
N VAL A 5 14.94 20.27 9.57
CA VAL A 5 15.41 19.04 10.21
C VAL A 5 16.73 18.60 9.57
N GLU A 6 17.83 18.76 10.31
CA GLU A 6 19.19 18.44 9.88
C GLU A 6 19.32 16.99 9.39
N ASN A 7 18.62 16.05 10.03
CA ASN A 7 18.73 14.65 9.69
C ASN A 7 18.27 14.35 8.25
N TYR A 8 17.21 15.00 7.76
CA TYR A 8 16.82 14.82 6.36
C TYR A 8 17.93 15.27 5.41
N ARG A 9 18.60 16.40 5.69
CA ARG A 9 19.72 16.92 4.88
C ARG A 9 20.90 15.96 4.80
N LYS A 10 21.24 15.31 5.92
CA LYS A 10 22.32 14.28 5.96
C LYS A 10 22.03 13.06 5.11
N HIS A 11 20.77 12.83 4.77
CA HIS A 11 20.30 11.68 4.03
C HIS A 11 19.68 12.05 2.69
N TRP A 12 20.12 13.14 2.07
CA TRP A 12 19.83 13.45 0.67
C TRP A 12 20.65 12.51 -0.23
N HIS A 13 19.98 11.69 -1.01
CA HIS A 13 20.65 10.71 -1.89
C HIS A 13 20.56 11.10 -3.36
N VAL A 14 19.45 11.70 -3.79
CA VAL A 14 19.25 12.16 -5.17
C VAL A 14 18.63 13.55 -5.15
N ILE A 15 19.20 14.46 -5.92
CA ILE A 15 18.76 15.86 -6.04
C ILE A 15 18.50 16.12 -7.53
N PHE A 16 17.27 16.53 -7.84
CA PHE A 16 16.90 17.01 -9.16
C PHE A 16 16.83 18.53 -9.14
N GLU A 17 17.60 19.18 -10.00
CA GLU A 17 17.51 20.62 -10.24
C GLU A 17 16.42 20.88 -11.27
N LEU A 18 15.45 21.71 -10.90
CA LEU A 18 14.31 22.05 -11.73
C LEU A 18 14.56 23.36 -12.47
N SER A 19 13.98 23.52 -13.66
CA SER A 19 14.17 24.71 -14.51
C SER A 19 13.67 26.03 -13.87
N ASN A 20 12.83 25.95 -12.84
CA ASN A 20 12.37 27.10 -12.06
C ASN A 20 13.31 27.46 -10.89
N GLY A 21 14.51 26.89 -10.84
CA GLY A 21 15.51 27.14 -9.79
C GLY A 21 15.24 26.42 -8.47
N LYS A 22 14.19 25.60 -8.37
CA LYS A 22 13.92 24.76 -7.19
C LYS A 22 14.64 23.41 -7.28
N GLN A 23 14.73 22.73 -6.14
CA GLN A 23 15.25 21.38 -6.06
C GLN A 23 14.15 20.41 -5.61
N LEU A 24 14.07 19.24 -6.25
CA LEU A 24 13.34 18.09 -5.74
C LEU A 24 14.36 17.11 -5.15
N VAL A 25 14.24 16.83 -3.86
CA VAL A 25 15.22 16.02 -3.14
C VAL A 25 14.60 14.74 -2.62
N TYR A 26 15.18 13.61 -3.01
CA TYR A 26 14.88 12.31 -2.43
C TYR A 26 15.76 12.06 -1.20
N SER A 27 15.12 12.02 -0.03
CA SER A 27 15.75 11.74 1.25
C SER A 27 15.23 10.43 1.83
N ASP A 28 16.15 9.53 2.20
CA ASP A 28 15.79 8.26 2.83
C ASP A 28 16.80 7.89 3.92
N ILE A 29 16.40 8.07 5.18
CA ILE A 29 17.25 7.79 6.34
C ILE A 29 17.59 6.30 6.44
N ARG A 30 16.65 5.41 6.08
CA ARG A 30 16.81 3.96 6.24
C ARG A 30 17.33 3.25 4.99
N ARG A 31 17.34 3.95 3.85
CA ARG A 31 17.77 3.43 2.53
C ARG A 31 17.00 2.18 2.11
N PHE A 32 15.70 2.16 2.39
CA PHE A 32 14.80 1.08 1.96
C PHE A 32 14.03 1.41 0.69
N GLY A 33 13.87 2.69 0.35
CA GLY A 33 13.29 3.11 -0.91
C GLY A 33 14.31 3.11 -2.03
N GLU A 34 13.82 3.20 -3.26
CA GLU A 34 14.62 3.15 -4.47
C GLU A 34 14.15 4.19 -5.48
N ILE A 35 15.10 4.68 -6.29
CA ILE A 35 14.83 5.42 -7.53
C ILE A 35 15.43 4.59 -8.66
N ARG A 36 14.61 4.26 -9.65
CA ARG A 36 15.03 3.50 -10.83
C ARG A 36 14.72 4.28 -12.10
N ASN A 37 15.70 4.35 -12.99
CA ASN A 37 15.47 4.74 -14.37
C ASN A 37 15.15 3.47 -15.16
N VAL A 38 13.91 3.33 -15.63
CA VAL A 38 13.44 2.17 -16.39
C VAL A 38 13.00 2.60 -17.79
N PRO A 39 13.24 1.77 -18.83
CA PRO A 39 12.90 2.13 -20.20
C PRO A 39 11.38 2.18 -20.46
N SER A 40 10.60 1.44 -19.68
CA SER A 40 9.13 1.47 -19.67
C SER A 40 8.59 0.90 -18.36
N PHE A 41 7.28 1.05 -18.09
CA PHE A 41 6.64 0.47 -16.90
C PHE A 41 6.72 -1.06 -16.89
N GLU A 42 6.59 -1.68 -18.06
CA GLU A 42 6.60 -3.14 -18.22
C GLU A 42 7.96 -3.76 -17.89
N ALA A 43 9.04 -2.97 -18.00
CA ALA A 43 10.38 -3.39 -17.65
C ALA A 43 10.58 -3.60 -16.14
N TYR A 44 9.59 -3.27 -15.31
CA TYR A 44 9.63 -3.49 -13.87
C TYR A 44 8.46 -4.37 -13.38
N PRO A 45 8.66 -5.70 -13.32
CA PRO A 45 7.58 -6.65 -13.00
C PRO A 45 6.86 -6.42 -11.68
N SER A 46 7.51 -5.83 -10.66
CA SER A 46 6.85 -5.57 -9.38
C SER A 46 5.75 -4.52 -9.49
N PHE A 47 5.85 -3.55 -10.42
CA PHE A 47 4.79 -2.57 -10.68
C PHE A 47 3.58 -3.24 -11.35
N LEU A 48 3.82 -4.16 -12.28
CA LEU A 48 2.76 -4.88 -13.00
C LEU A 48 1.92 -5.81 -12.11
N GLN A 49 2.44 -6.20 -10.95
CA GLN A 49 1.76 -7.10 -10.02
C GLN A 49 0.93 -6.36 -8.97
N ILE A 50 1.01 -5.04 -8.92
CA ILE A 50 0.25 -4.24 -7.96
C ILE A 50 -1.25 -4.38 -8.27
N ALA A 51 -2.06 -4.60 -7.24
CA ALA A 51 -3.51 -4.62 -7.35
C ALA A 51 -4.05 -3.26 -7.85
N PRO A 52 -5.24 -3.22 -8.48
CA PRO A 52 -5.91 -1.94 -8.79
C PRO A 52 -5.96 -1.02 -7.58
N GLU A 53 -6.02 0.30 -7.80
CA GLU A 53 -6.11 1.25 -6.69
C GLU A 53 -7.36 0.95 -5.85
N PRO A 54 -7.32 1.06 -4.51
CA PRO A 54 -8.42 0.57 -3.69
C PRO A 54 -9.76 1.23 -4.03
N PHE A 55 -9.76 2.45 -4.57
CA PHE A 55 -10.96 3.21 -4.93
C PHE A 55 -11.48 2.95 -6.35
N ASP A 56 -10.75 2.19 -7.16
CA ASP A 56 -11.18 1.84 -8.52
C ASP A 56 -12.43 0.96 -8.50
N HIS A 57 -13.21 1.05 -9.59
CA HIS A 57 -14.45 0.30 -9.77
C HIS A 57 -14.23 -1.22 -9.69
N ASP A 58 -13.12 -1.70 -10.27
CA ASP A 58 -12.78 -3.11 -10.40
C ASP A 58 -12.06 -3.68 -9.17
N ALA A 59 -11.62 -2.83 -8.25
CA ALA A 59 -10.82 -3.21 -7.09
C ALA A 59 -11.53 -4.22 -6.18
N LEU A 60 -12.85 -4.08 -5.99
CA LEU A 60 -13.62 -5.01 -5.17
C LEU A 60 -13.61 -6.42 -5.78
N ASN A 61 -13.91 -6.53 -7.08
CA ASN A 61 -13.95 -7.82 -7.77
C ASN A 61 -12.57 -8.47 -7.78
N TYR A 62 -11.51 -7.69 -8.04
CA TYR A 62 -10.13 -8.17 -7.99
C TYR A 62 -9.75 -8.70 -6.59
N TYR A 63 -10.05 -7.91 -5.56
CA TYR A 63 -9.77 -8.27 -4.17
C TYR A 63 -10.51 -9.55 -3.75
N LEU A 64 -11.79 -9.68 -4.09
CA LEU A 64 -12.58 -10.88 -3.78
C LEU A 64 -12.02 -12.13 -4.48
N ALA A 65 -11.62 -12.01 -5.75
CA ALA A 65 -10.99 -13.10 -6.50
C ALA A 65 -9.67 -13.59 -5.88
N CYS A 66 -8.96 -12.72 -5.14
CA CYS A 66 -7.74 -13.11 -4.45
C CYS A 66 -7.97 -14.19 -3.37
N PHE A 67 -9.18 -14.30 -2.80
CA PHE A 67 -9.48 -15.32 -1.78
C PHE A 67 -9.44 -16.75 -2.33
N ASP A 68 -9.67 -16.93 -3.62
CA ASP A 68 -9.65 -18.25 -4.27
C ASP A 68 -8.22 -18.72 -4.58
N HIS A 69 -7.23 -17.83 -4.46
CA HIS A 69 -5.85 -18.18 -4.71
C HIS A 69 -5.29 -19.00 -3.54
N LYS A 70 -4.87 -20.25 -3.83
CA LYS A 70 -4.32 -21.20 -2.85
C LYS A 70 -3.25 -20.63 -1.90
N ARG A 71 -2.49 -19.64 -2.37
CA ARG A 71 -1.43 -18.98 -1.58
C ARG A 71 -1.95 -18.23 -0.36
N TYR A 72 -3.19 -17.75 -0.41
CA TYR A 72 -3.81 -16.96 0.66
C TYR A 72 -4.79 -17.78 1.49
N TYR A 73 -5.31 -18.90 0.97
CA TYR A 73 -6.38 -19.71 1.56
C TYR A 73 -6.22 -20.02 3.06
N ASP A 74 -5.00 -20.33 3.53
CA ASP A 74 -4.72 -20.61 4.95
C ASP A 74 -3.81 -19.56 5.61
N LYS A 75 -3.70 -18.36 5.02
CA LYS A 75 -2.94 -17.26 5.64
C LYS A 75 -3.81 -16.49 6.63
N PRO A 76 -3.20 -15.88 7.67
CA PRO A 76 -3.84 -14.82 8.44
C PRO A 76 -4.33 -13.70 7.51
N ILE A 77 -5.54 -13.19 7.72
CA ILE A 77 -6.13 -12.13 6.90
C ILE A 77 -5.24 -10.88 6.86
N LYS A 78 -4.60 -10.52 7.98
CA LYS A 78 -3.66 -9.39 8.01
C LYS A 78 -2.50 -9.57 7.04
N GLN A 79 -1.97 -10.79 6.90
CA GLN A 79 -0.88 -11.04 5.95
C GLN A 79 -1.35 -10.91 4.50
N MET A 80 -2.58 -11.33 4.21
CA MET A 80 -3.15 -11.22 2.86
C MET A 80 -3.35 -9.75 2.45
N ILE A 81 -3.97 -8.93 3.29
CA ILE A 81 -4.27 -7.53 2.93
C ILE A 81 -3.04 -6.60 2.95
N LEU A 82 -1.92 -7.03 3.54
CA LEU A 82 -0.62 -6.34 3.48
C LEU A 82 0.15 -6.63 2.18
N ASP A 83 -0.30 -7.61 1.39
CA ASP A 83 0.30 -7.88 0.10
C ASP A 83 -0.22 -6.85 -0.92
N HIS A 84 0.69 -6.07 -1.51
CA HIS A 84 0.38 -5.06 -2.54
C HIS A 84 -0.30 -5.64 -3.78
N ARG A 85 -0.21 -6.96 -3.97
CA ARG A 85 -0.90 -7.71 -5.04
C ARG A 85 -2.34 -8.08 -4.68
N VAL A 86 -2.81 -7.73 -3.48
CA VAL A 86 -4.19 -7.93 -3.03
C VAL A 86 -4.86 -6.58 -2.80
N ILE A 87 -4.18 -5.68 -2.08
CA ILE A 87 -4.62 -4.30 -1.90
C ILE A 87 -3.39 -3.39 -2.01
N SER A 88 -3.38 -2.51 -3.01
CA SER A 88 -2.36 -1.48 -3.17
C SER A 88 -2.49 -0.42 -2.07
N GLY A 89 -1.36 0.15 -1.62
CA GLY A 89 -1.34 1.20 -0.59
C GLY A 89 -1.72 0.77 0.85
N CYS A 90 -2.16 -0.47 1.08
CA CYS A 90 -2.53 -0.94 2.42
C CYS A 90 -1.30 -1.33 3.26
N GLY A 91 -0.71 -0.35 3.94
CA GLY A 91 0.38 -0.56 4.90
C GLY A 91 -0.08 -1.10 6.27
N ASN A 92 0.89 -1.44 7.14
CA ASN A 92 0.64 -2.04 8.46
C ASN A 92 -0.35 -1.24 9.33
N ILE A 93 -0.28 0.10 9.29
CA ILE A 93 -1.16 0.98 10.07
C ILE A 93 -2.61 0.83 9.58
N TYR A 94 -2.83 0.99 8.28
CA TYR A 94 -4.16 0.92 7.67
C TYR A 94 -4.78 -0.47 7.80
N ALA A 95 -3.98 -1.53 7.62
CA ALA A 95 -4.43 -2.91 7.81
C ALA A 95 -4.90 -3.15 9.25
N CYS A 96 -4.15 -2.68 10.25
CA CYS A 96 -4.54 -2.80 11.67
C CYS A 96 -5.86 -2.08 11.94
N GLU A 97 -5.98 -0.83 11.49
CA GLU A 97 -7.17 -0.01 11.75
C GLU A 97 -8.41 -0.59 11.05
N ALA A 98 -8.29 -1.00 9.79
CA ALA A 98 -9.40 -1.59 9.05
C ALA A 98 -9.86 -2.93 9.65
N LEU A 99 -8.92 -3.77 10.11
CA LEU A 99 -9.24 -5.02 10.81
C LEU A 99 -9.93 -4.76 12.16
N PHE A 100 -9.48 -3.75 12.90
CA PHE A 100 -10.10 -3.34 14.14
C PHE A 100 -11.55 -2.86 13.92
N ARG A 101 -11.76 -1.94 12.96
CA ARG A 101 -13.10 -1.40 12.64
C ARG A 101 -14.06 -2.42 12.05
N SER A 102 -13.55 -3.40 11.30
CA SER A 102 -14.34 -4.52 10.78
C SER A 102 -14.63 -5.60 11.82
N GLY A 103 -14.04 -5.54 13.03
CA GLY A 103 -14.19 -6.56 14.05
C GLY A 103 -13.53 -7.90 13.70
N ILE A 104 -12.56 -7.91 12.77
CA ILE A 104 -11.91 -9.12 12.30
C ILE A 104 -10.55 -9.29 12.99
N HIS A 105 -10.39 -10.39 13.72
CA HIS A 105 -9.10 -10.68 14.35
C HIS A 105 -7.99 -10.85 13.30
N PRO A 106 -6.82 -10.20 13.43
CA PRO A 106 -5.78 -10.19 12.39
C PRO A 106 -5.20 -11.57 12.07
N ALA A 107 -5.22 -12.48 13.05
CA ALA A 107 -4.77 -13.87 12.89
C ALA A 107 -5.85 -14.81 12.30
N ARG A 108 -7.09 -14.34 12.09
CA ARG A 108 -8.16 -15.16 11.52
C ARG A 108 -7.77 -15.58 10.12
N LYS A 109 -7.99 -16.86 9.80
CA LYS A 109 -7.68 -17.42 8.49
C LYS A 109 -8.61 -16.84 7.43
N THR A 110 -8.09 -16.52 6.26
CA THR A 110 -8.84 -15.97 5.12
C THR A 110 -10.02 -16.87 4.73
N GLN A 111 -9.83 -18.20 4.68
CA GLN A 111 -10.90 -19.17 4.42
C GLN A 111 -12.08 -19.10 5.40
N ALA A 112 -11.84 -18.61 6.62
CA ALA A 112 -12.88 -18.52 7.65
C ALA A 112 -13.74 -17.26 7.53
N LEU A 113 -13.39 -16.30 6.66
CA LEU A 113 -14.20 -15.09 6.44
C LEU A 113 -15.34 -15.40 5.46
N ASN A 114 -16.54 -14.99 5.81
CA ASN A 114 -17.69 -15.02 4.91
C ASN A 114 -17.63 -13.87 3.88
N HIS A 115 -18.50 -13.91 2.86
CA HIS A 115 -18.48 -12.92 1.77
C HIS A 115 -18.63 -11.48 2.28
N GLN A 116 -19.60 -11.23 3.18
CA GLN A 116 -19.86 -9.90 3.71
C GLN A 116 -18.66 -9.37 4.50
N GLU A 117 -18.00 -10.20 5.30
CA GLU A 117 -16.79 -9.81 6.03
C GLU A 117 -15.65 -9.41 5.08
N ARG A 118 -15.52 -10.09 3.94
CA ARG A 118 -14.51 -9.77 2.93
C ARG A 118 -14.77 -8.39 2.34
N GLU A 119 -16.01 -8.14 1.88
CA GLU A 119 -16.40 -6.85 1.30
C GLU A 119 -16.26 -5.70 2.31
N LEU A 120 -16.74 -5.92 3.54
CA LEU A 120 -16.70 -4.93 4.61
C LEU A 120 -15.25 -4.57 4.98
N LEU A 121 -14.34 -5.53 4.95
CA LEU A 121 -12.93 -5.27 5.20
C LEU A 121 -12.33 -4.33 4.15
N LEU A 122 -12.59 -4.53 2.85
CA LEU A 122 -12.11 -3.61 1.81
C LEU A 122 -12.74 -2.21 1.98
N LEU A 123 -14.02 -2.14 2.35
CA LEU A 123 -14.68 -0.87 2.65
C LEU A 123 -13.97 -0.12 3.78
N TYR A 124 -13.64 -0.80 4.89
CA TYR A 124 -12.93 -0.17 6.00
C TYR A 124 -11.49 0.21 5.62
N VAL A 125 -10.81 -0.55 4.77
CA VAL A 125 -9.50 -0.13 4.22
C VAL A 125 -9.64 1.20 3.46
N ARG A 126 -10.65 1.33 2.58
CA ARG A 126 -10.93 2.57 1.85
C ARG A 126 -11.22 3.75 2.79
N VAL A 127 -12.03 3.53 3.83
CA VAL A 127 -12.35 4.57 4.83
C VAL A 127 -11.08 5.08 5.50
N VAL A 128 -10.22 4.20 6.00
CA VAL A 128 -9.00 4.60 6.69
C VAL A 128 -8.01 5.31 5.75
N LEU A 129 -7.87 4.83 4.50
CA LEU A 129 -7.03 5.49 3.49
C LEU A 129 -7.54 6.90 3.15
N GLN A 130 -8.86 7.07 3.06
CA GLN A 130 -9.49 8.36 2.79
C GLN A 130 -9.26 9.34 3.94
N GLU A 131 -9.41 8.90 5.19
CA GLU A 131 -9.14 9.72 6.38
C GLU A 131 -7.70 10.22 6.43
N ALA A 132 -6.74 9.38 6.02
CA ALA A 132 -5.32 9.75 5.99
C ALA A 132 -4.97 10.74 4.86
N SER A 133 -5.74 10.74 3.77
CA SER A 133 -5.49 11.59 2.59
C SER A 133 -6.08 12.99 2.70
N ILE A 134 -6.94 13.24 3.70
CA ILE A 134 -7.62 14.54 3.90
C ILE A 134 -6.78 15.51 4.80
N ILE A 135 -5.57 15.11 5.18
CA ILE A 135 -4.63 15.92 6.01
C ILE A 135 -3.65 16.66 5.11
#